data_AF-A0A937ICX7-F1
#
_entry.id   AF-A0A937ICX7-F1
#
_cell.length_a   1.000
_cell.length_b   1.000
_cell.length_c   1.000
_cell.angle_alpha   90.00
_cell.angle_beta   90.00
_cell.angle_gamma   90.00
#
_symmetry.space_group_name_H-M   'P 1'
#
loop_
_entity.id
_entity.type
_entity.pdbx_description
1 polymer ?
#
loop_
_entity_poly.entity_id
_entity_poly.type
_entity_poly.pdbx_seq_one_letter_code
_entity_poly.pdbx_strand_id
1 'polypeptide(L)'
;MTTDTPFPIELEQGSDYFWCSCGKSKNQPFCDGSHKGSEFSPKKFTAVKTETAYLCGCKNTSNSPFCDGSHNNVKLPVEEEIFSALVQPDNREINITEEESILIASLRNNISHLSACGGTGKCSTCRIEILDGLENCLPRGDLEERLAQKLSFPSNIRLGCQTKLKGNISFRRLLLDKRDADLNNQITEQKLESVGTIRNLTILFCDIKGFTPFSESLSAYDVIFILNRYFSIMREVIIRHGGEVNNYIGDAVMAIFGLKESRQQSLRAVSASVEMLKEMDQFKSYLKKAYGRDFDIRVGVHYGEVISGSVGSGDDRKLTVIGDAVNIASRIEAINKEAGTRLLISETVYDQVKDKISVRNYLRLKLRGTSNLITLHEVSDINIGALDLNVTEVERTIEGKTWFRTLPIAELNLGEKKKYMLNEKEILLINEGEVYAIENLCPHMDLPLDIGQITDKSTILCPYHKSEFCFKSGEVKKWVGKRPEEHEGECKPLNTISVQKHEDYIWVTDA
;
A
#
# COMPACT_ATOMS: atom_id res chain seq x y z
N MET A 1 4.69 38.02 15.66
CA MET A 1 4.91 36.58 15.93
C MET A 1 5.95 36.10 14.94
N THR A 2 6.92 35.29 15.39
CA THR A 2 7.92 34.65 14.52
C THR A 2 7.25 33.59 13.65
N THR A 3 7.81 33.32 12.49
CA THR A 3 7.31 32.34 11.51
C THR A 3 8.45 31.43 11.07
N ASP A 4 8.19 30.15 10.85
CA ASP A 4 9.20 29.21 10.34
C ASP A 4 9.47 29.38 8.84
N THR A 5 8.69 30.24 8.18
CA THR A 5 8.90 30.67 6.80
C THR A 5 9.60 32.04 6.75
N PRO A 6 10.55 32.24 5.82
CA PRO A 6 11.15 33.55 5.60
C PRO A 6 10.18 34.51 4.90
N PHE A 7 10.40 35.81 5.10
CA PHE A 7 9.63 36.88 4.45
C PHE A 7 10.31 37.28 3.13
N PRO A 8 9.66 37.10 1.97
CA PRO A 8 10.15 37.64 0.71
C PRO A 8 9.90 39.16 0.68
N ILE A 9 10.96 39.96 0.58
CA ILE A 9 10.91 41.42 0.53
C ILE A 9 11.66 41.92 -0.70
N GLU A 10 11.03 42.79 -1.48
CA GLU A 10 11.71 43.58 -2.50
C GLU A 10 12.61 44.64 -1.83
N LEU A 11 13.92 44.50 -1.99
CA LEU A 11 14.88 45.47 -1.50
C LEU A 11 15.28 46.44 -2.61
N GLU A 12 15.42 47.72 -2.27
CA GLU A 12 15.92 48.75 -3.18
C GLU A 12 17.39 49.05 -2.88
N GLN A 13 18.24 49.03 -3.91
CA GLN A 13 19.67 49.35 -3.77
C GLN A 13 19.89 50.70 -3.08
N GLY A 14 20.71 50.69 -2.02
CA GLY A 14 21.06 51.89 -1.25
C GLY A 14 20.10 52.22 -0.11
N SER A 15 18.95 51.54 -0.01
CA SER A 15 17.99 51.74 1.09
C SER A 15 18.41 51.02 2.36
N ASP A 16 18.18 51.69 3.50
CA ASP A 16 18.45 51.17 4.84
C ASP A 16 17.21 50.49 5.44
N TYR A 17 17.39 49.28 5.94
CA TYR A 17 16.33 48.47 6.53
C TYR A 17 16.67 48.05 7.96
N PHE A 18 15.65 47.96 8.82
CA PHE A 18 15.79 47.56 10.22
C PHE A 18 15.04 46.26 10.49
N TRP A 19 15.77 45.14 10.43
CA TRP A 19 15.20 43.82 10.67
C TRP A 19 14.92 43.58 12.16
N CYS A 20 13.72 43.09 12.46
CA CYS A 20 13.31 42.76 13.83
C CYS A 20 13.98 41.46 14.29
N SER A 21 14.90 41.55 15.25
CA SER A 21 15.57 40.39 15.86
C SER A 21 14.76 39.72 16.98
N CYS A 22 13.82 40.44 17.61
CA CYS A 22 13.08 39.94 18.79
C CYS A 22 11.81 39.14 18.47
N GLY A 23 11.33 39.15 17.21
CA GLY A 23 10.09 38.45 16.81
C GLY A 23 8.77 39.11 17.26
N LYS A 24 8.82 40.14 18.10
CA LYS A 24 7.64 40.80 18.70
C LYS A 24 7.01 41.90 17.86
N SER A 25 7.68 42.38 16.80
CA SER A 25 7.11 43.39 15.89
C SER A 25 5.80 42.91 15.27
N LYS A 26 4.84 43.81 15.12
CA LYS A 26 3.63 43.62 14.32
C LYS A 26 3.89 43.84 12.84
N ASN A 27 4.94 44.59 12.50
CA ASN A 27 5.38 44.87 11.12
C ASN A 27 6.51 43.92 10.67
N GLN A 28 6.47 42.63 11.05
CA GLN A 28 7.47 41.66 10.59
C GLN A 28 7.58 41.68 9.06
N PRO A 29 8.80 41.58 8.49
CA PRO A 29 10.07 41.28 9.15
C PRO A 29 10.78 42.50 9.79
N PHE A 30 10.21 43.70 9.68
CA PHE A 30 10.83 44.95 10.12
C PHE A 30 10.47 45.33 11.55
N CYS A 31 11.32 46.15 12.15
CA CYS A 31 11.15 46.62 13.51
C CYS A 31 10.15 47.79 13.59
N ASP A 32 9.18 47.69 14.49
CA ASP A 32 8.19 48.72 14.82
C ASP A 32 8.41 49.36 16.21
N GLY A 33 9.51 48.99 16.89
CA GLY A 33 9.81 49.44 18.25
C GLY A 33 9.25 48.57 19.38
N SER A 34 8.57 47.46 19.07
CA SER A 34 8.04 46.51 20.08
C SER A 34 9.10 45.82 20.95
N HIS A 35 10.39 46.05 20.71
CA HIS A 35 11.51 45.54 21.50
C HIS A 35 11.90 46.43 22.70
N LYS A 36 11.30 47.63 22.84
CA LYS A 36 11.58 48.55 23.96
C LYS A 36 11.42 47.82 25.30
N GLY A 37 12.50 47.78 26.09
CA GLY A 37 12.56 47.09 27.39
C GLY A 37 13.08 45.64 27.33
N SER A 38 13.59 45.18 26.19
CA SER A 38 14.28 43.88 26.06
C SER A 38 15.74 44.05 25.66
N GLU A 39 16.54 43.00 25.80
CA GLU A 39 17.96 42.97 25.38
C GLU A 39 18.14 42.99 23.84
N PHE A 40 17.07 42.79 23.09
CA PHE A 40 17.10 42.71 21.64
C PHE A 40 17.12 44.10 20.99
N SER A 41 18.08 44.31 20.08
CA SER A 41 18.14 45.48 19.19
C SER A 41 17.91 45.08 17.74
N PRO A 42 17.18 45.88 16.94
CA PRO A 42 16.96 45.58 15.53
C PRO A 42 18.27 45.64 14.74
N LYS A 43 18.43 44.76 13.77
CA LYS A 43 19.63 44.72 12.93
C LYS A 43 19.44 45.63 11.72
N LYS A 44 20.22 46.71 11.67
CA LYS A 44 20.30 47.58 10.49
C LYS A 44 21.11 46.89 9.39
N PHE A 45 20.64 46.95 8.16
CA PHE A 45 21.40 46.56 6.97
C PHE A 45 21.02 47.45 5.78
N THR A 46 21.95 47.62 4.84
CA THR A 46 21.76 48.40 3.62
C THR A 46 21.74 47.46 2.43
N ALA A 47 20.75 47.58 1.55
CA ALA A 47 20.64 46.72 0.39
C ALA A 47 21.70 47.06 -0.66
N VAL A 48 22.51 46.07 -1.05
CA VAL A 48 23.65 46.26 -1.97
C VAL A 48 23.20 46.28 -3.44
N LYS A 49 22.07 45.63 -3.75
CA LYS A 49 21.45 45.56 -5.07
C LYS A 49 19.94 45.43 -4.93
N THR A 50 19.21 45.83 -5.99
CA THR A 50 17.75 45.70 -6.04
C THR A 50 17.37 44.27 -6.39
N GLU A 51 16.80 43.54 -5.42
CA GLU A 51 16.35 42.15 -5.59
C GLU A 51 15.31 41.75 -4.54
N THR A 52 14.58 40.67 -4.80
CA THR A 52 13.81 39.97 -3.77
C THR A 52 14.78 39.26 -2.81
N ALA A 53 14.79 39.68 -1.54
CA ALA A 53 15.56 39.02 -0.49
C ALA A 53 14.63 38.31 0.50
N TYR A 54 15.07 37.15 1.00
CA TYR A 54 14.34 36.36 1.99
C TYR A 54 14.86 36.68 3.38
N LEU A 55 14.13 37.47 4.16
CA LEU A 55 14.49 37.82 5.53
C LEU A 55 14.02 36.73 6.51
N CYS A 56 14.87 36.37 7.46
CA CYS A 56 14.59 35.28 8.39
C CYS A 56 13.38 35.61 9.30
N GLY A 57 12.35 34.76 9.26
CA GLY A 57 11.14 34.87 10.07
C GLY A 57 11.28 34.27 11.48
N CYS A 58 12.02 33.17 11.60
CA CYS A 58 12.19 32.42 12.84
C CYS A 58 13.28 32.99 13.75
N LYS A 59 14.08 33.95 13.24
CA LYS A 59 15.22 34.61 13.90
C LYS A 59 16.41 33.70 14.18
N ASN A 60 16.32 32.43 13.79
CA ASN A 60 17.37 31.42 13.89
C ASN A 60 18.16 31.36 12.58
N THR A 61 18.96 32.39 12.33
CA THR A 61 19.86 32.48 11.17
C THR A 61 21.28 32.86 11.60
N SER A 62 22.27 32.20 11.01
CA SER A 62 23.70 32.52 11.20
C SER A 62 24.12 33.70 10.32
N ASN A 63 23.37 33.98 9.25
CA ASN A 63 23.54 35.09 8.31
C ASN A 63 22.47 36.18 8.48
N SER A 64 22.16 36.55 9.73
CA SER A 64 21.21 37.62 10.04
C SER A 64 21.48 38.87 9.20
N PRO A 65 20.49 39.49 8.56
CA PRO A 65 19.04 39.27 8.70
C PRO A 65 18.42 38.29 7.68
N PHE A 66 19.21 37.70 6.79
CA PHE A 66 18.73 36.85 5.70
C PHE A 66 18.45 35.43 6.18
N CYS A 67 17.56 34.73 5.52
CA CYS A 67 17.34 33.30 5.78
C CYS A 67 18.43 32.47 5.10
N ASP A 68 19.13 31.66 5.88
CA ASP A 68 20.18 30.72 5.44
C ASP A 68 19.83 29.26 5.77
N GLY A 69 18.64 29.01 6.30
CA GLY A 69 18.21 27.68 6.72
C GLY A 69 18.91 27.17 7.98
N SER A 70 19.62 28.01 8.75
CA SER A 70 20.31 27.57 9.97
C SER A 70 19.40 26.92 11.00
N HIS A 71 18.08 27.18 10.98
CA HIS A 71 17.11 26.46 11.82
C HIS A 71 17.11 24.95 11.60
N ASN A 72 17.51 24.45 10.43
CA ASN A 72 17.68 23.01 10.17
C ASN A 72 18.87 22.40 10.93
N ASN A 73 19.85 23.24 11.32
CA ASN A 73 21.02 22.86 12.10
C ASN A 73 20.92 23.28 13.58
N VAL A 74 19.84 23.98 13.96
CA VAL A 74 19.49 24.11 15.37
C VAL A 74 18.99 22.74 15.80
N LYS A 75 19.91 21.90 16.28
CA LYS A 75 19.54 20.84 17.22
C LYS A 75 18.91 21.56 18.41
N LEU A 76 17.58 21.61 18.42
CA LEU A 76 16.87 21.77 19.67
C LEU A 76 17.42 20.68 20.60
N PRO A 77 17.90 21.01 21.80
CA PRO A 77 18.13 19.97 22.79
C PRO A 77 16.75 19.42 23.13
N VAL A 78 16.35 18.36 22.44
CA VAL A 78 15.33 17.47 22.97
C VAL A 78 16.13 16.59 23.91
N GLU A 79 16.00 16.85 25.21
CA GLU A 79 16.33 15.84 26.21
C GLU A 79 15.41 14.66 25.90
N GLU A 80 15.89 13.67 25.15
CA GLU A 80 15.12 12.44 24.93
C GLU A 80 15.02 11.75 26.29
N GLU A 81 13.83 11.77 26.89
CA GLU A 81 13.59 11.01 28.11
C GLU A 81 13.75 9.52 27.80
N ILE A 82 14.63 8.87 28.57
CA ILE A 82 14.93 7.44 28.45
C ILE A 82 14.28 6.73 29.62
N PHE A 83 13.46 5.73 29.32
CA PHE A 83 12.80 4.89 30.29
C PHE A 83 13.43 3.49 30.30
N SER A 84 13.50 2.88 31.48
CA SER A 84 13.90 1.48 31.63
C SER A 84 12.70 0.54 31.52
N ALA A 85 12.87 -0.56 30.80
CA ALA A 85 11.91 -1.64 30.70
C ALA A 85 12.55 -3.00 31.02
N LEU A 86 12.05 -3.70 32.03
CA LEU A 86 12.42 -5.09 32.33
C LEU A 86 11.61 -6.05 31.44
N VAL A 87 12.29 -6.83 30.62
CA VAL A 87 11.68 -7.76 29.66
C VAL A 87 11.69 -9.19 30.19
N GLN A 88 10.52 -9.79 30.31
CA GLN A 88 10.31 -11.19 30.68
C GLN A 88 9.93 -12.03 29.44
N PRO A 89 10.39 -13.30 29.35
CA PRO A 89 11.14 -14.09 30.34
C PRO A 89 12.66 -13.99 30.26
N ASP A 90 13.24 -13.15 29.40
CA ASP A 90 14.70 -13.06 29.21
C ASP A 90 15.41 -12.45 30.41
N ASN A 91 14.64 -11.78 31.29
CA ASN A 91 15.12 -11.05 32.45
C ASN A 91 16.20 -10.02 32.09
N ARG A 92 15.96 -9.30 30.99
CA ARG A 92 16.86 -8.27 30.46
C ARG A 92 16.24 -6.90 30.61
N GLU A 93 17.05 -5.93 31.01
CA GLU A 93 16.65 -4.53 31.09
C GLU A 93 17.03 -3.83 29.77
N ILE A 94 16.10 -3.10 29.17
CA ILE A 94 16.30 -2.35 27.94
C ILE A 94 15.89 -0.89 28.13
N ASN A 95 16.56 0.00 27.40
CA ASN A 95 16.21 1.41 27.36
C ASN A 95 15.21 1.67 26.23
N ILE A 96 14.17 2.45 26.52
CA ILE A 96 13.09 2.84 25.59
C ILE A 96 12.96 4.37 25.60
N THR A 97 13.05 5.01 24.44
CA THR A 97 12.77 6.45 24.28
C THR A 97 11.28 6.74 24.15
N GLU A 98 10.85 7.97 24.47
CA GLU A 98 9.43 8.37 24.33
C GLU A 98 8.88 8.18 22.91
N GLU A 99 9.73 8.31 21.88
CA GLU A 99 9.32 8.22 20.49
C GLU A 99 9.28 6.80 19.91
N GLU A 100 9.90 5.82 20.57
CA GLU A 100 9.93 4.44 20.10
C GLU A 100 8.87 3.56 20.77
N SER A 101 8.38 2.55 20.05
CA SER A 101 7.48 1.55 20.63
C SER A 101 8.27 0.45 21.33
N ILE A 102 7.62 -0.28 22.24
CA ILE A 102 8.23 -1.44 22.91
C ILE A 102 8.75 -2.48 21.91
N LEU A 103 8.08 -2.66 20.76
CA LEU A 103 8.55 -3.56 19.69
C LEU A 103 9.89 -3.09 19.12
N ILE A 104 10.00 -1.81 18.76
CA ILE A 104 11.24 -1.24 18.19
C ILE A 104 12.38 -1.37 19.20
N ALA A 105 12.14 -0.98 20.46
CA ALA A 105 13.14 -1.10 21.51
C ALA A 105 13.57 -2.57 21.75
N SER A 106 12.62 -3.52 21.71
CA SER A 106 12.93 -4.95 21.83
C SER A 106 13.86 -5.41 20.70
N LEU A 107 13.49 -5.13 19.44
CA LEU A 107 14.26 -5.56 18.28
C LEU A 107 15.64 -4.90 18.23
N ARG A 108 15.73 -3.59 18.54
CA ARG A 108 16.99 -2.84 18.64
C ARG A 108 17.96 -3.42 19.68
N ASN A 109 17.43 -4.01 20.76
CA ASN A 109 18.21 -4.68 21.80
C ASN A 109 18.37 -6.20 21.57
N ASN A 110 18.15 -6.69 20.34
CA ASN A 110 18.24 -8.11 19.97
C ASN A 110 17.35 -9.03 20.81
N ILE A 111 16.20 -8.53 21.26
CA ILE A 111 15.15 -9.31 21.90
C ILE A 111 14.12 -9.68 20.83
N SER A 112 14.03 -10.98 20.52
CA SER A 112 13.06 -11.49 19.54
C SER A 112 11.63 -11.05 19.91
N HIS A 113 10.90 -10.41 19.00
CA HIS A 113 9.57 -9.93 19.34
C HIS A 113 8.66 -10.14 18.14
N LEU A 114 7.74 -11.08 18.27
CA LEU A 114 6.91 -11.55 17.16
C LEU A 114 6.01 -10.43 16.64
N SER A 115 6.04 -10.15 15.34
CA SER A 115 5.22 -9.10 14.72
C SER A 115 4.81 -9.47 13.30
N ALA A 116 3.74 -10.26 13.15
CA ALA A 116 3.27 -10.75 11.84
C ALA A 116 2.93 -9.62 10.85
N CYS A 117 2.43 -8.48 11.34
CA CYS A 117 2.14 -7.29 10.53
C CYS A 117 3.33 -6.32 10.39
N GLY A 118 4.53 -6.70 10.85
CA GLY A 118 5.72 -5.84 10.85
C GLY A 118 5.63 -4.63 11.79
N GLY A 119 4.71 -4.64 12.76
CA GLY A 119 4.56 -3.56 13.74
C GLY A 119 3.54 -2.46 13.38
N THR A 120 2.71 -2.67 12.35
CA THR A 120 1.71 -1.69 11.90
C THR A 120 0.41 -1.67 12.71
N GLY A 121 0.34 -2.37 13.86
CA GLY A 121 -0.86 -2.40 14.71
C GLY A 121 -2.04 -3.18 14.13
N LYS A 122 -1.83 -4.00 13.09
CA LYS A 122 -2.90 -4.77 12.40
C LYS A 122 -3.01 -6.23 12.84
N CYS A 123 -2.14 -6.70 13.73
CA CYS A 123 -2.19 -8.05 14.29
C CYS A 123 -1.95 -8.01 15.80
N SER A 124 -2.31 -9.09 16.50
CA SER A 124 -2.09 -9.23 17.95
C SER A 124 -0.87 -10.09 18.29
N THR A 125 0.11 -10.25 17.40
CA THR A 125 1.24 -11.17 17.65
C THR A 125 2.32 -10.55 18.53
N CYS A 126 2.46 -9.23 18.54
CA CYS A 126 3.41 -8.50 19.40
C CYS A 126 2.84 -8.23 20.80
N ARG A 127 1.94 -9.10 21.28
CA ARG A 127 1.24 -8.88 22.53
C ARG A 127 2.20 -9.00 23.70
N ILE A 128 2.04 -8.05 24.62
CA ILE A 128 2.75 -8.02 25.89
C ILE A 128 1.75 -7.89 27.03
N GLU A 129 2.10 -8.46 28.16
CA GLU A 129 1.47 -8.22 29.45
C GLU A 129 2.35 -7.24 30.23
N ILE A 130 1.81 -6.07 30.56
CA ILE A 130 2.47 -5.15 31.49
C ILE A 130 2.31 -5.73 32.89
N LEU A 131 3.44 -6.06 33.51
CA LEU A 131 3.52 -6.62 34.86
C LEU A 131 3.54 -5.52 35.91
N ASP A 132 4.22 -4.40 35.61
CA ASP A 132 4.33 -3.24 36.49
C ASP A 132 4.51 -1.94 35.66
N GLY A 133 4.02 -0.81 36.20
CA GLY A 133 4.10 0.50 35.54
C GLY A 133 3.08 0.73 34.42
N LEU A 134 1.87 0.19 34.52
CA LEU A 134 0.83 0.38 33.47
C LEU A 134 0.46 1.85 33.27
N GLU A 135 0.45 2.63 34.35
CA GLU A 135 0.23 4.08 34.35
C GLU A 135 1.30 4.86 33.58
N ASN A 136 2.48 4.24 33.35
CA ASN A 136 3.59 4.79 32.58
C ASN A 136 3.50 4.46 31.08
N CYS A 137 2.51 3.68 30.66
CA CYS A 137 2.20 3.49 29.25
C CYS A 137 1.34 4.65 28.74
N LEU A 138 1.58 5.09 27.51
CA LEU A 138 0.64 6.00 26.85
C LEU A 138 -0.73 5.33 26.62
N PRO A 139 -1.82 6.12 26.54
CA PRO A 139 -3.14 5.60 26.21
C PRO A 139 -3.13 4.80 24.91
N ARG A 140 -4.07 3.86 24.75
CA ARG A 140 -4.21 3.09 23.51
C ARG A 140 -4.50 4.04 22.36
N GLY A 141 -3.72 3.93 21.29
CA GLY A 141 -4.10 4.53 20.01
C GLY A 141 -5.25 3.79 19.35
N ASP A 142 -5.84 4.37 18.31
CA ASP A 142 -7.03 3.83 17.64
C ASP A 142 -6.89 2.38 17.17
N LEU A 143 -5.73 2.02 16.61
CA LEU A 143 -5.47 0.67 16.09
C LEU A 143 -5.42 -0.37 17.22
N GLU A 144 -4.74 -0.04 18.31
CA GLU A 144 -4.65 -0.88 19.49
C GLU A 144 -6.01 -1.03 20.16
N GLU A 145 -6.76 0.06 20.31
CA GLU A 145 -8.08 0.06 20.95
C GLU A 145 -9.09 -0.82 20.18
N ARG A 146 -9.12 -0.73 18.84
CA ARG A 146 -9.97 -1.61 18.01
C ARG A 146 -9.66 -3.08 18.21
N LEU A 147 -8.37 -3.44 18.23
CA LEU A 147 -7.96 -4.84 18.44
C LEU A 147 -8.26 -5.30 19.86
N ALA A 148 -8.03 -4.45 20.85
CA ALA A 148 -8.29 -4.74 22.24
C ALA A 148 -9.79 -4.98 22.51
N GLN A 149 -10.67 -4.19 21.92
CA GLN A 149 -12.12 -4.41 22.00
C GLN A 149 -12.52 -5.72 21.30
N LYS A 150 -12.03 -5.93 20.07
CA LYS A 150 -12.35 -7.13 19.27
C LYS A 150 -11.94 -8.44 19.97
N LEU A 151 -10.81 -8.43 20.67
CA LEU A 151 -10.24 -9.61 21.34
C LEU A 151 -10.41 -9.60 22.87
N SER A 152 -11.15 -8.62 23.40
CA SER A 152 -11.44 -8.47 24.84
C SER A 152 -10.19 -8.43 25.72
N PHE A 153 -9.19 -7.62 25.34
CA PHE A 153 -7.96 -7.46 26.13
C PHE A 153 -8.21 -6.64 27.40
N PRO A 154 -7.79 -7.13 28.59
CA PRO A 154 -7.74 -6.30 29.78
C PRO A 154 -6.71 -5.18 29.60
N SER A 155 -6.78 -4.13 30.44
CA SER A 155 -5.98 -2.90 30.28
C SER A 155 -4.46 -3.14 30.28
N ASN A 156 -3.99 -4.13 31.04
CA ASN A 156 -2.59 -4.51 31.14
C ASN A 156 -2.08 -5.35 29.96
N ILE A 157 -2.95 -5.84 29.08
CA ILE A 157 -2.52 -6.44 27.81
C ILE A 157 -2.46 -5.36 26.74
N ARG A 158 -1.27 -5.22 26.16
CA ARG A 158 -0.94 -4.17 25.20
C ARG A 158 -0.31 -4.75 23.93
N LEU A 159 -0.33 -3.97 22.85
CA LEU A 159 0.40 -4.26 21.63
C LEU A 159 1.77 -3.59 21.69
N GLY A 160 2.84 -4.38 21.76
CA GLY A 160 4.22 -3.87 21.84
C GLY A 160 4.58 -2.91 20.71
N CYS A 161 4.01 -3.08 19.51
CA CYS A 161 4.24 -2.18 18.38
C CYS A 161 3.52 -0.82 18.45
N GLN A 162 2.50 -0.68 19.30
CA GLN A 162 1.72 0.55 19.45
C GLN A 162 1.96 1.22 20.80
N THR A 163 2.52 0.49 21.76
CA THR A 163 2.74 0.98 23.12
C THR A 163 4.03 1.78 23.19
N LYS A 164 3.89 3.07 23.49
CA LYS A 164 4.96 4.01 23.86
C LYS A 164 4.91 4.28 25.35
N LEU A 165 6.01 4.77 25.91
CA LEU A 165 6.19 4.96 27.35
C LEU A 165 6.39 6.43 27.71
N LYS A 166 6.07 6.74 28.97
CA LYS A 166 6.35 8.00 29.67
C LYS A 166 6.96 7.74 31.07
N GLY A 167 7.52 6.55 31.27
CA GLY A 167 8.06 6.09 32.55
C GLY A 167 8.48 4.62 32.49
N ASN A 168 9.13 4.15 33.55
CA ASN A 168 9.69 2.79 33.61
C ASN A 168 8.60 1.72 33.73
N ILE A 169 8.83 0.55 33.15
CA ILE A 169 7.87 -0.57 33.16
C ILE A 169 8.55 -1.93 33.34
N SER A 170 7.74 -2.95 33.61
CA SER A 170 8.11 -4.35 33.43
C SER A 170 7.05 -5.02 32.57
N PHE A 171 7.46 -5.80 31.56
CA PHE A 171 6.51 -6.49 30.69
C PHE A 171 6.96 -7.90 30.33
N ARG A 172 5.98 -8.76 30.07
CA ARG A 172 6.15 -10.12 29.59
C ARG A 172 5.66 -10.23 28.16
N ARG A 173 6.51 -10.75 27.27
CA ARG A 173 6.10 -11.14 25.92
C ARG A 173 5.21 -12.38 26.01
N LEU A 174 4.02 -12.35 25.41
CA LEU A 174 3.03 -13.43 25.53
C LEU A 174 3.18 -14.53 24.47
N LEU A 175 3.85 -14.24 23.36
CA LEU A 175 4.03 -15.16 22.24
C LEU A 175 5.53 -15.35 22.01
N LEU A 176 6.03 -16.51 22.43
CA LEU A 176 7.46 -16.84 22.52
C LEU A 176 7.79 -18.28 22.09
N ASP A 177 6.89 -18.96 21.39
CA ASP A 177 7.15 -20.35 20.98
C ASP A 177 8.39 -20.39 20.07
N LYS A 178 9.30 -21.34 20.32
CA LYS A 178 10.50 -21.57 19.50
C LYS A 178 10.13 -21.80 18.03
N ARG A 179 9.00 -22.47 17.76
CA ARG A 179 8.48 -22.63 16.40
C ARG A 179 8.15 -21.29 15.73
N ASP A 180 7.55 -20.36 16.46
CA ASP A 180 7.21 -19.02 15.95
C ASP A 180 8.45 -18.15 15.77
N ALA A 181 9.44 -18.28 16.66
CA ALA A 181 10.73 -17.58 16.55
C ALA A 181 11.57 -18.07 15.36
N ASP A 182 11.58 -19.37 15.08
CA ASP A 182 12.26 -19.96 13.92
C ASP A 182 11.56 -19.57 12.60
N LEU A 183 10.22 -19.53 12.58
CA LEU A 183 9.44 -18.97 11.47
C LEU A 183 9.81 -17.50 11.22
N ASN A 184 9.96 -16.69 12.27
CA ASN A 184 10.30 -15.27 12.16
C ASN A 184 11.77 -15.04 11.74
N ASN A 185 12.71 -15.89 12.18
CA ASN A 185 14.11 -15.82 11.79
C ASN A 185 14.33 -16.26 10.33
N GLN A 186 13.63 -17.29 9.85
CA GLN A 186 13.62 -17.66 8.42
C GLN A 186 13.08 -16.52 7.54
N ILE A 187 12.12 -15.73 8.05
CA ILE A 187 11.59 -14.52 7.39
C ILE A 187 12.61 -13.37 7.38
N THR A 188 13.59 -13.37 8.28
CA THR A 188 14.59 -12.28 8.37
C THR A 188 15.80 -12.52 7.44
N GLU A 189 16.16 -13.78 7.17
CA GLU A 189 17.23 -14.13 6.22
C GLU A 189 16.76 -14.19 4.75
N GLN A 190 15.48 -14.50 4.49
CA GLN A 190 14.86 -14.38 3.17
C GLN A 190 14.14 -13.03 3.07
N LYS A 191 14.72 -12.06 2.36
CA LYS A 191 14.11 -10.78 1.93
C LYS A 191 12.59 -10.75 2.09
N LEU A 192 12.09 -10.13 3.17
CA LEU A 192 10.82 -9.39 3.27
C LEU A 192 9.60 -9.91 2.48
N GLU A 193 9.43 -11.22 2.31
CA GLU A 193 8.16 -11.80 1.91
C GLU A 193 7.29 -11.87 3.16
N SER A 194 6.65 -10.72 3.44
CA SER A 194 5.63 -10.53 4.45
C SER A 194 4.75 -11.78 4.63
N VAL A 195 4.50 -12.16 5.89
CA VAL A 195 3.53 -13.19 6.32
C VAL A 195 2.15 -13.02 5.63
N GLY A 196 1.86 -11.82 5.14
CA GLY A 196 0.86 -11.57 4.11
C GLY A 196 0.73 -10.07 3.82
N THR A 197 0.62 -9.71 2.54
CA THR A 197 0.38 -8.33 2.11
C THR A 197 -1.11 -8.01 2.15
N ILE A 198 -1.46 -6.85 2.72
CA ILE A 198 -2.84 -6.37 2.69
C ILE A 198 -3.14 -5.82 1.31
N ARG A 199 -4.24 -6.27 0.70
CA ARG A 199 -4.69 -5.85 -0.62
C ARG A 199 -6.21 -5.72 -0.64
N ASN A 200 -6.73 -4.80 -1.44
CA ASN A 200 -8.15 -4.79 -1.77
C ASN A 200 -8.36 -5.59 -3.07
N LEU A 201 -9.06 -6.71 -2.95
CA LEU A 201 -9.27 -7.65 -4.06
C LEU A 201 -10.76 -7.81 -4.33
N THR A 202 -11.10 -8.17 -5.57
CA THR A 202 -12.45 -8.65 -5.88
C THR A 202 -12.48 -10.17 -5.86
N ILE A 203 -13.38 -10.71 -5.05
CA ILE A 203 -13.51 -12.14 -4.78
C ILE A 203 -14.81 -12.61 -5.40
N LEU A 204 -14.71 -13.67 -6.20
CA LEU A 204 -15.84 -14.33 -6.85
C LEU A 204 -15.96 -15.74 -6.28
N PHE A 205 -17.17 -16.09 -5.82
CA PHE A 205 -17.57 -17.46 -5.50
C PHE A 205 -18.62 -17.91 -6.48
N CYS A 206 -18.45 -19.11 -7.04
CA CYS A 206 -19.41 -19.76 -7.93
C CYS A 206 -19.70 -21.17 -7.44
N ASP A 207 -20.96 -21.52 -7.23
CA ASP A 207 -21.41 -22.81 -6.71
C ASP A 207 -22.48 -23.43 -7.62
N ILE A 208 -22.55 -24.77 -7.66
CA ILE A 208 -23.54 -25.46 -8.49
C ILE A 208 -24.88 -25.55 -7.74
N LYS A 209 -25.92 -24.99 -8.34
CA LYS A 209 -27.30 -25.14 -7.87
C LYS A 209 -27.78 -26.58 -8.13
N GLY A 210 -27.95 -27.33 -7.04
CA GLY A 210 -28.56 -28.67 -7.08
C GLY A 210 -27.56 -29.77 -7.45
N PHE A 211 -26.29 -29.61 -7.08
CA PHE A 211 -25.26 -30.62 -7.35
C PHE A 211 -25.57 -31.98 -6.72
N THR A 212 -26.04 -32.03 -5.47
CA THR A 212 -26.31 -33.30 -4.78
C THR A 212 -27.32 -34.18 -5.54
N PRO A 213 -28.55 -33.70 -5.86
CA PRO A 213 -29.49 -34.47 -6.69
C PRO A 213 -28.92 -34.86 -8.07
N PHE A 214 -28.07 -34.02 -8.65
CA PHE A 214 -27.43 -34.31 -9.94
C PHE A 214 -26.45 -35.48 -9.81
N SER A 215 -25.56 -35.44 -8.80
CA SER A 215 -24.53 -36.46 -8.57
C SER A 215 -25.09 -37.82 -8.17
N GLU A 216 -26.21 -37.86 -7.44
CA GLU A 216 -26.88 -39.11 -7.03
C GLU A 216 -27.52 -39.85 -8.22
N SER A 217 -27.81 -39.13 -9.30
CA SER A 217 -28.53 -39.66 -10.47
C SER A 217 -27.63 -40.21 -11.58
N LEU A 218 -26.31 -40.08 -11.43
CA LEU A 218 -25.31 -40.43 -12.45
C LEU A 218 -24.24 -41.35 -11.89
N SER A 219 -23.48 -42.01 -12.77
CA SER A 219 -22.31 -42.76 -12.34
C SER A 219 -21.21 -41.81 -11.84
N ALA A 220 -20.39 -42.25 -10.89
CA ALA A 220 -19.30 -41.43 -10.37
C ALA A 220 -18.31 -40.97 -11.47
N TYR A 221 -18.08 -41.81 -12.49
CA TYR A 221 -17.24 -41.44 -13.64
C TYR A 221 -17.85 -40.33 -14.48
N ASP A 222 -19.17 -40.39 -14.72
CA ASP A 222 -19.88 -39.33 -15.44
C ASP A 222 -19.87 -38.01 -14.65
N VAL A 223 -20.08 -38.08 -13.32
CA VAL A 223 -20.02 -36.91 -12.44
C VAL A 223 -18.63 -36.25 -12.51
N ILE A 224 -17.56 -37.03 -12.41
CA ILE A 224 -16.18 -36.51 -12.51
C ILE A 224 -15.92 -35.89 -13.89
N PHE A 225 -16.34 -36.55 -14.97
CA PHE A 225 -16.18 -36.03 -16.34
C PHE A 225 -16.90 -34.69 -16.51
N ILE A 226 -18.14 -34.60 -16.03
CA ILE A 226 -18.96 -33.40 -16.11
C ILE A 226 -18.38 -32.27 -15.26
N LEU A 227 -17.93 -32.57 -14.03
CA LEU A 227 -17.28 -31.59 -13.15
C LEU A 227 -16.00 -31.03 -13.76
N ASN A 228 -15.12 -31.88 -14.29
CA ASN A 228 -13.88 -31.42 -14.94
C ASN A 228 -14.17 -30.52 -16.14
N ARG A 229 -15.20 -30.86 -16.93
CA ARG A 229 -15.63 -30.03 -18.06
C ARG A 229 -16.21 -28.70 -17.61
N TYR A 230 -17.05 -28.70 -16.57
CA TYR A 230 -17.56 -27.50 -15.93
C TYR A 230 -16.42 -26.60 -15.42
N PHE A 231 -15.49 -27.14 -14.63
CA PHE A 231 -14.35 -26.38 -14.11
C PHE A 231 -13.47 -25.82 -15.22
N SER A 232 -13.27 -26.58 -16.31
CA SER A 232 -12.53 -26.10 -17.48
C SER A 232 -13.19 -24.87 -18.10
N ILE A 233 -14.51 -24.91 -18.33
CA ILE A 233 -15.27 -23.79 -18.91
C ILE A 233 -15.19 -22.55 -18.00
N MET A 234 -15.48 -22.73 -16.70
CA MET A 234 -15.45 -21.61 -15.75
C MET A 234 -14.06 -21.00 -15.63
N ARG A 235 -13.02 -21.84 -15.54
CA ARG A 235 -11.62 -21.40 -15.46
C ARG A 235 -11.21 -20.60 -16.69
N GLU A 236 -11.61 -21.04 -17.89
CA GLU A 236 -11.28 -20.35 -19.13
C GLU A 236 -11.86 -18.92 -19.13
N VAL A 237 -13.14 -18.76 -18.76
CA VAL A 237 -13.78 -17.44 -18.66
C VAL A 237 -13.07 -16.58 -17.60
N ILE A 238 -12.82 -17.11 -16.41
CA ILE A 238 -12.14 -16.38 -15.32
C ILE A 238 -10.77 -15.84 -15.78
N ILE A 239 -9.97 -16.68 -16.43
CA ILE A 239 -8.63 -16.31 -16.91
C ILE A 239 -8.69 -15.34 -18.09
N ARG A 240 -9.68 -15.48 -18.99
CA ARG A 240 -9.89 -14.54 -20.11
C ARG A 240 -10.20 -13.14 -19.62
N HIS A 241 -10.94 -13.02 -18.52
CA HIS A 241 -11.17 -11.76 -17.81
C HIS A 241 -10.04 -11.42 -16.82
N GLY A 242 -8.96 -12.20 -16.82
CA GLY A 242 -7.74 -12.13 -16.00
C GLY A 242 -7.96 -12.04 -14.50
N GLY A 243 -8.92 -12.82 -14.02
CA GLY A 243 -8.91 -13.36 -12.66
C GLY A 243 -8.07 -14.63 -12.58
N GLU A 244 -7.83 -15.08 -11.37
CA GLU A 244 -7.10 -16.31 -11.07
C GLU A 244 -7.99 -17.23 -10.23
N VAL A 245 -8.09 -18.49 -10.63
CA VAL A 245 -8.74 -19.51 -9.80
C VAL A 245 -7.84 -19.82 -8.62
N ASN A 246 -8.29 -19.51 -7.41
CA ASN A 246 -7.53 -19.74 -6.19
C ASN A 246 -7.71 -21.16 -5.69
N ASN A 247 -8.96 -21.63 -5.58
CA ASN A 247 -9.28 -22.96 -5.05
C ASN A 247 -10.57 -23.51 -5.67
N TYR A 248 -10.63 -24.85 -5.73
CA TYR A 248 -11.85 -25.61 -5.94
C TYR A 248 -12.27 -26.20 -4.58
N ILE A 249 -13.51 -25.95 -4.16
CA ILE A 249 -14.03 -26.36 -2.84
C ILE A 249 -15.29 -27.20 -3.08
N GLY A 250 -15.12 -28.52 -3.19
CA GLY A 250 -16.21 -29.38 -3.65
C GLY A 250 -16.59 -29.04 -5.10
N ASP A 251 -17.84 -28.65 -5.32
CA ASP A 251 -18.39 -28.15 -6.59
C ASP A 251 -18.26 -26.62 -6.78
N ALA A 252 -17.76 -25.92 -5.76
CA ALA A 252 -17.57 -24.48 -5.82
C ALA A 252 -16.20 -24.07 -6.40
N VAL A 253 -16.19 -22.92 -7.08
CA VAL A 253 -15.00 -22.24 -7.61
C VAL A 253 -14.82 -20.93 -6.86
N MET A 254 -13.64 -20.73 -6.28
CA MET A 254 -13.20 -19.44 -5.75
C MET A 254 -12.20 -18.82 -6.72
N ALA A 255 -12.51 -17.62 -7.19
CA ALA A 255 -11.63 -16.83 -8.05
C ALA A 255 -11.35 -15.46 -7.47
N ILE A 256 -10.18 -14.94 -7.81
CA ILE A 256 -9.66 -13.68 -7.27
C ILE A 256 -9.24 -12.80 -8.45
N PHE A 257 -9.71 -11.57 -8.44
CA PHE A 257 -9.32 -10.51 -9.35
C PHE A 257 -8.55 -9.48 -8.53
N GLY A 258 -7.48 -8.91 -9.11
CA GLY A 258 -6.62 -7.95 -8.40
C GLY A 258 -5.27 -8.46 -7.90
N LEU A 259 -4.96 -9.76 -8.01
CA LEU A 259 -3.68 -10.30 -7.53
C LEU A 259 -2.50 -9.84 -8.39
N LYS A 260 -2.62 -9.98 -9.71
CA LYS A 260 -1.64 -9.51 -10.69
C LYS A 260 -2.00 -8.16 -11.32
N GLU A 261 -3.29 -7.92 -11.51
CA GLU A 261 -3.83 -6.74 -12.18
C GLU A 261 -5.07 -6.25 -11.43
N SER A 262 -4.98 -5.06 -10.84
CA SER A 262 -6.03 -4.48 -9.99
C SER A 262 -7.00 -3.57 -10.75
N ARG A 263 -6.67 -3.15 -11.98
CA ARG A 263 -7.53 -2.29 -12.80
C ARG A 263 -8.85 -2.96 -13.09
N GLN A 264 -9.93 -2.21 -12.83
CA GLN A 264 -11.30 -2.63 -13.12
C GLN A 264 -11.61 -4.03 -12.58
N GLN A 265 -10.93 -4.48 -11.52
CA GLN A 265 -11.05 -5.84 -11.00
C GLN A 265 -12.50 -6.22 -10.68
N SER A 266 -13.29 -5.27 -10.17
CA SER A 266 -14.72 -5.46 -9.94
C SER A 266 -15.51 -5.59 -11.24
N LEU A 267 -15.25 -4.74 -12.23
CA LEU A 267 -15.88 -4.83 -13.54
C LEU A 267 -15.52 -6.15 -14.25
N ARG A 268 -14.25 -6.56 -14.22
CA ARG A 268 -13.76 -7.81 -14.80
C ARG A 268 -14.37 -9.03 -14.12
N ALA A 269 -14.47 -9.03 -12.79
CA ALA A 269 -15.15 -10.09 -12.04
C ALA A 269 -16.64 -10.19 -12.41
N VAL A 270 -17.34 -9.06 -12.53
CA VAL A 270 -18.75 -9.04 -12.92
C VAL A 270 -18.93 -9.46 -14.38
N SER A 271 -18.02 -9.04 -15.27
CA SER A 271 -18.00 -9.45 -16.70
C SER A 271 -17.80 -10.95 -16.83
N ALA A 272 -16.80 -11.49 -16.13
CA ALA A 272 -16.56 -12.92 -16.04
C ALA A 272 -17.79 -13.65 -15.52
N SER A 273 -18.44 -13.13 -14.48
CA SER A 273 -19.65 -13.71 -13.91
C SER A 273 -20.79 -13.79 -14.93
N VAL A 274 -21.08 -12.70 -15.66
CA VAL A 274 -22.12 -12.67 -16.69
C VAL A 274 -21.80 -13.64 -17.83
N GLU A 275 -20.53 -13.72 -18.26
CA GLU A 275 -20.11 -14.66 -19.29
C GLU A 275 -20.16 -16.12 -18.81
N MET A 276 -19.77 -16.40 -17.56
CA MET A 276 -19.91 -17.71 -16.94
C MET A 276 -21.37 -18.18 -16.93
N LEU A 277 -22.33 -17.28 -16.66
CA LEU A 277 -23.76 -17.60 -16.75
C LEU A 277 -24.18 -17.97 -18.18
N LYS A 278 -23.67 -17.25 -19.19
CA LYS A 278 -23.94 -17.49 -20.62
C LYS A 278 -23.35 -18.84 -21.08
N GLU A 279 -22.11 -19.12 -20.72
CA GLU A 279 -21.46 -20.41 -21.00
C GLU A 279 -22.15 -21.57 -20.28
N MET A 280 -22.61 -21.36 -19.05
CA MET A 280 -23.40 -22.37 -18.32
C MET A 280 -24.74 -22.65 -19.00
N ASP A 281 -25.41 -21.65 -19.58
CA ASP A 281 -26.65 -21.86 -20.32
C ASP A 281 -26.43 -22.72 -21.58
N GLN A 282 -25.30 -22.57 -22.26
CA GLN A 282 -24.90 -23.46 -23.36
C GLN A 282 -24.59 -24.87 -22.84
N PHE A 283 -23.83 -24.97 -21.75
CA PHE A 283 -23.44 -26.26 -21.18
C PHE A 283 -24.65 -27.06 -20.65
N LYS A 284 -25.66 -26.39 -20.07
CA LYS A 284 -26.94 -27.01 -19.70
C LYS A 284 -27.62 -27.71 -20.87
N SER A 285 -27.65 -27.08 -22.03
CA SER A 285 -28.26 -27.68 -23.23
C SER A 285 -27.55 -28.97 -23.63
N TYR A 286 -26.22 -28.99 -23.54
CA TYR A 286 -25.42 -30.19 -23.75
C TYR A 286 -25.74 -31.28 -22.72
N LEU A 287 -25.74 -30.93 -21.41
CA LEU A 287 -26.02 -31.90 -20.34
C LEU A 287 -27.39 -32.53 -20.50
N LYS A 288 -28.42 -31.73 -20.80
CA LYS A 288 -29.78 -32.21 -20.98
C LYS A 288 -29.92 -33.17 -22.15
N LYS A 289 -29.19 -32.95 -23.26
CA LYS A 289 -29.18 -33.84 -24.42
C LYS A 289 -28.41 -35.14 -24.15
N ALA A 290 -27.25 -35.05 -23.51
CA ALA A 290 -26.37 -36.18 -23.31
C ALA A 290 -26.80 -37.08 -22.13
N TYR A 291 -27.35 -36.49 -21.06
CA TYR A 291 -27.61 -37.18 -19.79
C TYR A 291 -29.06 -37.05 -19.32
N GLY A 292 -29.93 -36.32 -20.04
CA GLY A 292 -31.33 -36.10 -19.64
C GLY A 292 -31.51 -35.24 -18.39
N ARG A 293 -30.43 -34.64 -17.88
CA ARG A 293 -30.35 -33.87 -16.64
C ARG A 293 -29.48 -32.64 -16.87
N ASP A 294 -29.67 -31.61 -16.05
CA ASP A 294 -28.87 -30.39 -16.06
C ASP A 294 -28.69 -29.85 -14.63
N PHE A 295 -27.84 -28.85 -14.48
CA PHE A 295 -27.70 -28.04 -13.28
C PHE A 295 -27.45 -26.58 -13.66
N ASP A 296 -27.53 -25.67 -12.69
CA ASP A 296 -27.21 -24.26 -12.89
C ASP A 296 -26.13 -23.82 -11.92
N ILE A 297 -25.67 -22.58 -12.02
CA ILE A 297 -24.71 -21.98 -11.11
C ILE A 297 -25.29 -20.75 -10.43
N ARG A 298 -24.72 -20.42 -9.27
CA ARG A 298 -24.94 -19.19 -8.53
C ARG A 298 -23.59 -18.53 -8.30
N VAL A 299 -23.56 -17.21 -8.48
CA VAL A 299 -22.33 -16.43 -8.38
C VAL A 299 -22.53 -15.28 -7.39
N GLY A 300 -21.56 -15.15 -6.48
CA GLY A 300 -21.46 -14.04 -5.54
C GLY A 300 -20.14 -13.29 -5.75
N VAL A 301 -20.21 -11.96 -5.85
CA VAL A 301 -19.02 -11.11 -6.03
C VAL A 301 -18.94 -10.06 -4.93
N HIS A 302 -17.77 -9.92 -4.32
CA HIS A 302 -17.50 -8.92 -3.31
C HIS A 302 -16.14 -8.26 -3.50
N TYR A 303 -16.05 -6.97 -3.20
CA TYR A 303 -14.81 -6.22 -3.14
C TYR A 303 -14.53 -5.77 -1.71
N GLY A 304 -13.33 -6.08 -1.20
CA GLY A 304 -12.92 -5.71 0.13
C GLY A 304 -11.45 -6.02 0.45
N GLU A 305 -11.03 -5.60 1.64
CA GLU A 305 -9.67 -5.80 2.15
C GLU A 305 -9.44 -7.26 2.53
N VAL A 306 -8.30 -7.79 2.11
CA VAL A 306 -7.82 -9.14 2.43
C VAL A 306 -6.32 -9.15 2.68
N ILE A 307 -5.86 -10.18 3.36
CA ILE A 307 -4.44 -10.50 3.54
C ILE A 307 -4.09 -11.59 2.54
N SER A 308 -3.19 -11.28 1.60
CA SER A 308 -2.64 -12.19 0.61
C SER A 308 -1.25 -12.65 1.04
N GLY A 309 -1.08 -13.93 1.35
CA GLY A 309 0.20 -14.49 1.81
C GLY A 309 0.33 -15.98 1.52
N SER A 310 1.55 -16.49 1.57
CA SER A 310 1.81 -17.91 1.41
C SER A 310 1.54 -18.62 2.74
N VAL A 311 0.60 -19.56 2.75
CA VAL A 311 0.28 -20.39 3.93
C VAL A 311 0.66 -21.84 3.63
N GLY A 312 1.35 -22.47 4.58
CA GLY A 312 1.90 -23.82 4.45
C GLY A 312 3.33 -23.91 5.01
N SER A 313 3.90 -25.11 5.01
CA SER A 313 5.28 -25.37 5.46
C SER A 313 6.06 -26.03 4.33
N GLY A 314 7.33 -25.65 4.15
CA GLY A 314 8.18 -26.20 3.09
C GLY A 314 7.59 -26.01 1.68
N ASP A 315 7.59 -27.09 0.90
CA ASP A 315 7.13 -27.10 -0.50
C ASP A 315 5.59 -27.00 -0.65
N ASP A 316 4.82 -27.14 0.43
CA ASP A 316 3.35 -27.05 0.42
C ASP A 316 2.83 -25.59 0.55
N ARG A 317 3.71 -24.59 0.44
CA ARG A 317 3.32 -23.18 0.49
C ARG A 317 2.46 -22.81 -0.73
N LYS A 318 1.20 -22.47 -0.48
CA LYS A 318 0.28 -21.92 -1.48
C LYS A 318 -0.08 -20.48 -1.16
N LEU A 319 -0.12 -19.63 -2.19
CA LEU A 319 -0.66 -18.28 -2.07
C LEU A 319 -2.14 -18.39 -1.72
N THR A 320 -2.50 -17.91 -0.53
CA THR A 320 -3.87 -17.87 -0.05
C THR A 320 -4.28 -16.44 0.27
N VAL A 321 -5.58 -16.22 0.23
CA VAL A 321 -6.19 -14.94 0.56
C VAL A 321 -7.13 -15.17 1.74
N ILE A 322 -6.87 -14.44 2.83
CA ILE A 322 -7.58 -14.57 4.10
C ILE A 322 -8.17 -13.21 4.45
N GLY A 323 -9.44 -13.17 4.85
CA GLY A 323 -10.07 -11.95 5.31
C GLY A 323 -11.58 -12.08 5.38
N ASP A 324 -12.22 -11.13 6.04
CA ASP A 324 -13.68 -11.09 6.15
C ASP A 324 -14.34 -10.96 4.76
N ALA A 325 -13.69 -10.28 3.82
CA ALA A 325 -14.16 -10.15 2.44
C ALA A 325 -14.35 -11.51 1.74
N VAL A 326 -13.50 -12.52 2.01
CA VAL A 326 -13.65 -13.88 1.47
C VAL A 326 -14.94 -14.52 1.99
N ASN A 327 -15.19 -14.39 3.29
CA ASN A 327 -16.39 -14.93 3.93
C ASN A 327 -17.66 -14.21 3.45
N ILE A 328 -17.60 -12.90 3.25
CA ILE A 328 -18.70 -12.10 2.71
C ILE A 328 -19.03 -12.58 1.29
N ALA A 329 -18.04 -12.74 0.42
CA ALA A 329 -18.25 -13.21 -0.96
C ALA A 329 -18.96 -14.57 -1.02
N SER A 330 -18.50 -15.54 -0.20
CA SER A 330 -19.14 -16.85 -0.08
C SER A 330 -20.59 -16.75 0.43
N ARG A 331 -20.87 -15.86 1.39
CA ARG A 331 -22.25 -15.65 1.89
C ARG A 331 -23.15 -15.00 0.86
N ILE A 332 -22.62 -14.10 0.04
CA ILE A 332 -23.37 -13.48 -1.07
C ILE A 332 -23.77 -14.53 -2.10
N GLU A 333 -22.85 -15.44 -2.45
CA GLU A 333 -23.19 -16.59 -3.31
C GLU A 333 -24.36 -17.36 -2.69
N ALA A 334 -24.26 -17.77 -1.42
CA ALA A 334 -25.28 -18.58 -0.77
C ALA A 334 -26.67 -17.92 -0.74
N ILE A 335 -26.74 -16.58 -0.64
CA ILE A 335 -27.99 -15.82 -0.66
C ILE A 335 -28.73 -15.95 -2.00
N ASN A 336 -28.03 -16.20 -3.11
CA ASN A 336 -28.70 -16.48 -4.39
C ASN A 336 -29.70 -17.64 -4.27
N LYS A 337 -29.44 -18.62 -3.38
CA LYS A 337 -30.38 -19.71 -3.10
C LYS A 337 -31.70 -19.21 -2.53
N GLU A 338 -31.64 -18.34 -1.52
CA GLU A 338 -32.80 -17.81 -0.81
C GLU A 338 -33.55 -16.78 -1.67
N ALA A 339 -32.82 -15.97 -2.45
CA ALA A 339 -33.37 -14.93 -3.31
C ALA A 339 -33.86 -15.44 -4.68
N GLY A 340 -33.50 -16.66 -5.07
CA GLY A 340 -33.83 -17.21 -6.39
C GLY A 340 -33.08 -16.57 -7.56
N THR A 341 -31.96 -15.90 -7.28
CA THR A 341 -31.13 -15.18 -8.26
C THR A 341 -29.96 -16.06 -8.75
N ARG A 342 -29.27 -15.63 -9.83
CA ARG A 342 -28.07 -16.30 -10.35
C ARG A 342 -26.78 -15.54 -10.04
N LEU A 343 -26.82 -14.22 -9.98
CA LEU A 343 -25.66 -13.36 -9.74
C LEU A 343 -26.03 -12.23 -8.80
N LEU A 344 -25.37 -12.20 -7.65
CA LEU A 344 -25.46 -11.10 -6.68
C LEU A 344 -24.08 -10.47 -6.48
N ILE A 345 -24.05 -9.15 -6.41
CA ILE A 345 -22.85 -8.38 -6.11
C ILE A 345 -23.08 -7.52 -4.87
N SER A 346 -22.04 -7.28 -4.07
CA SER A 346 -22.14 -6.34 -2.94
C SER A 346 -22.27 -4.90 -3.40
N GLU A 347 -22.79 -4.03 -2.52
CA GLU A 347 -22.78 -2.57 -2.69
C GLU A 347 -21.40 -2.05 -3.12
N THR A 348 -20.33 -2.54 -2.48
CA THR A 348 -18.95 -2.11 -2.78
C THR A 348 -18.49 -2.43 -4.21
N VAL A 349 -19.05 -3.48 -4.82
CA VAL A 349 -18.80 -3.82 -6.23
C VAL A 349 -19.70 -2.96 -7.10
N TYR A 350 -20.98 -2.85 -6.76
CA TYR A 350 -21.96 -2.05 -7.49
C TYR A 350 -21.49 -0.60 -7.66
N ASP A 351 -21.01 0.03 -6.60
CA ASP A 351 -20.49 1.41 -6.63
C ASP A 351 -19.39 1.62 -7.67
N GLN A 352 -18.59 0.59 -7.96
CA GLN A 352 -17.50 0.65 -8.94
C GLN A 352 -17.95 0.38 -10.38
N VAL A 353 -19.10 -0.26 -10.58
CA VAL A 353 -19.50 -0.80 -11.90
C VAL A 353 -20.88 -0.34 -12.37
N LYS A 354 -21.65 0.38 -11.55
CA LYS A 354 -23.06 0.75 -11.79
C LYS A 354 -23.36 1.35 -13.16
N ASP A 355 -22.44 2.14 -13.72
CA ASP A 355 -22.63 2.78 -15.03
C ASP A 355 -22.43 1.82 -16.22
N LYS A 356 -21.92 0.61 -15.95
CA LYS A 356 -21.54 -0.39 -16.96
C LYS A 356 -22.40 -1.65 -16.90
N ILE A 357 -23.29 -1.78 -15.92
CA ILE A 357 -24.10 -2.99 -15.71
C ILE A 357 -25.59 -2.68 -15.70
N SER A 358 -26.41 -3.69 -15.98
CA SER A 358 -27.86 -3.63 -15.81
C SER A 358 -28.27 -4.40 -14.55
N VAL A 359 -28.81 -3.70 -13.57
CA VAL A 359 -29.31 -4.29 -12.32
C VAL A 359 -30.82 -4.52 -12.41
N ARG A 360 -31.25 -5.74 -12.08
CA ARG A 360 -32.66 -6.14 -12.12
C ARG A 360 -33.38 -5.82 -10.81
N ASN A 361 -32.70 -6.04 -9.69
CA ASN A 361 -33.27 -5.87 -8.35
C ASN A 361 -32.16 -5.65 -7.32
N TYR A 362 -32.52 -5.23 -6.10
CA TYR A 362 -31.61 -5.17 -4.97
C TYR A 362 -32.25 -5.78 -3.71
N LEU A 363 -31.40 -6.28 -2.82
CA LEU A 363 -31.78 -6.93 -1.56
C LEU A 363 -31.05 -6.23 -0.43
N ARG A 364 -31.76 -5.92 0.67
CA ARG A 364 -31.15 -5.39 1.89
C ARG A 364 -31.43 -6.31 3.07
N LEU A 365 -30.40 -6.99 3.57
CA LEU A 365 -30.53 -8.02 4.60
C LEU A 365 -29.30 -8.09 5.50
N LYS A 366 -29.39 -8.84 6.61
CA LYS A 366 -28.23 -9.13 7.46
C LYS A 366 -27.58 -10.43 7.01
N LEU A 367 -26.28 -10.42 6.74
CA LEU A 367 -25.56 -11.67 6.53
C LEU A 367 -25.54 -12.46 7.85
N ARG A 368 -25.72 -13.78 7.78
CA ARG A 368 -25.63 -14.63 8.98
C ARG A 368 -24.29 -14.41 9.69
N GLY A 369 -24.33 -14.07 10.98
CA GLY A 369 -23.11 -13.78 11.76
C GLY A 369 -22.54 -12.37 11.60
N THR A 370 -23.29 -11.42 11.01
CA THR A 370 -22.93 -10.00 10.96
C THR A 370 -23.99 -9.13 11.66
N SER A 371 -23.58 -8.02 12.26
CA SER A 371 -24.48 -7.06 12.92
C SER A 371 -25.14 -6.07 11.96
N ASN A 372 -24.45 -5.73 10.87
CA ASN A 372 -24.85 -4.69 9.92
C ASN A 372 -25.68 -5.23 8.75
N LEU A 373 -26.59 -4.40 8.25
CA LEU A 373 -27.30 -4.67 6.99
C LEU A 373 -26.34 -4.48 5.82
N ILE A 374 -26.36 -5.41 4.86
CA ILE A 374 -25.70 -5.29 3.57
C ILE A 374 -26.75 -5.11 2.47
N THR A 375 -26.41 -4.32 1.46
CA THR A 375 -27.17 -4.22 0.21
C THR A 375 -26.47 -5.04 -0.86
N LEU A 376 -27.24 -5.86 -1.57
CA LEU A 376 -26.80 -6.70 -2.68
C LEU A 376 -27.60 -6.34 -3.93
N HIS A 377 -26.96 -6.41 -5.10
CA HIS A 377 -27.58 -6.08 -6.39
C HIS A 377 -27.59 -7.31 -7.29
N GLU A 378 -28.76 -7.61 -7.87
CA GLU A 378 -28.92 -8.67 -8.87
C GLU A 378 -28.53 -8.13 -10.25
N VAL A 379 -27.40 -8.60 -10.76
CA VAL A 379 -26.90 -8.20 -12.08
C VAL A 379 -27.50 -9.08 -13.15
N SER A 380 -28.05 -8.46 -14.19
CA SER A 380 -28.70 -9.15 -15.32
C SER A 380 -27.83 -9.20 -16.57
N ASP A 381 -27.12 -8.12 -16.88
CA ASP A 381 -26.23 -8.04 -18.04
C ASP A 381 -25.18 -6.95 -17.86
N ILE A 382 -24.23 -6.91 -18.78
CA ILE A 382 -23.18 -5.90 -18.86
C ILE A 382 -23.28 -5.12 -20.18
N ASN A 383 -23.06 -3.82 -20.13
CA ASN A 383 -23.00 -2.99 -21.33
C ASN A 383 -21.63 -3.18 -21.99
N ILE A 384 -21.58 -4.06 -22.99
CA ILE A 384 -20.37 -4.64 -23.61
C ILE A 384 -19.41 -3.59 -24.22
N GLY A 385 -19.87 -2.36 -24.50
CA GLY A 385 -19.00 -1.27 -24.98
C GLY A 385 -18.07 -0.65 -23.93
N ALA A 386 -17.96 -1.24 -22.73
CA ALA A 386 -17.23 -0.68 -21.59
C ALA A 386 -16.00 -1.47 -21.14
N LEU A 387 -15.83 -2.72 -21.60
CA LEU A 387 -14.59 -3.45 -21.43
C LEU A 387 -13.84 -3.42 -22.74
N ASP A 388 -12.79 -2.60 -22.81
CA ASP A 388 -11.69 -2.88 -23.71
C ASP A 388 -11.03 -4.17 -23.22
N LEU A 389 -11.52 -5.30 -23.72
CA LEU A 389 -10.97 -6.64 -23.50
C LEU A 389 -9.55 -6.81 -24.10
N ASN A 390 -8.94 -5.74 -24.60
CA ASN A 390 -7.54 -5.69 -25.07
C ASN A 390 -6.53 -5.75 -23.90
N VAL A 391 -6.74 -6.67 -22.96
CA VAL A 391 -5.90 -6.88 -21.77
C VAL A 391 -4.68 -7.77 -22.08
N THR A 392 -4.51 -8.23 -23.32
CA THR A 392 -3.39 -9.13 -23.70
C THR A 392 -2.24 -8.50 -24.47
N GLU A 393 -2.34 -7.26 -24.96
CA GLU A 393 -1.17 -6.58 -25.54
C GLU A 393 -0.28 -6.04 -24.40
N VAL A 394 0.69 -6.85 -24.01
CA VAL A 394 1.80 -6.46 -23.11
C VAL A 394 2.87 -5.69 -23.87
N GLU A 395 2.86 -5.80 -25.20
CA GLU A 395 3.80 -5.21 -26.13
C GLU A 395 3.04 -4.63 -27.32
N ARG A 396 3.45 -3.46 -27.80
CA ARG A 396 2.92 -2.84 -29.01
C ARG A 396 4.02 -2.06 -29.74
N THR A 397 3.87 -1.91 -31.05
CA THR A 397 4.78 -1.08 -31.85
C THR A 397 4.13 0.26 -32.16
N ILE A 398 4.71 1.35 -31.69
CA ILE A 398 4.28 2.73 -32.00
C ILE A 398 5.47 3.47 -32.57
N GLU A 399 5.27 4.07 -33.75
CA GLU A 399 6.29 4.90 -34.42
C GLU A 399 7.64 4.17 -34.61
N GLY A 400 7.59 2.85 -34.83
CA GLY A 400 8.79 2.02 -35.03
C GLY A 400 9.55 1.65 -33.75
N LYS A 401 9.04 2.01 -32.57
CA LYS A 401 9.57 1.57 -31.27
C LYS A 401 8.64 0.53 -30.64
N THR A 402 9.23 -0.45 -29.97
CA THR A 402 8.52 -1.40 -29.13
C THR A 402 8.23 -0.78 -27.78
N TRP A 403 6.96 -0.79 -27.39
CA TRP A 403 6.45 -0.27 -26.13
C TRP A 403 5.88 -1.42 -25.32
N PHE A 404 6.27 -1.48 -24.07
CA PHE A 404 5.81 -2.46 -23.11
C PHE A 404 4.88 -1.81 -22.11
N ARG A 405 3.77 -2.48 -21.83
CA ARG A 405 2.81 -2.04 -20.83
C ARG A 405 3.37 -2.30 -19.44
N THR A 406 3.26 -1.30 -18.57
CA THR A 406 3.71 -1.39 -17.17
C THR A 406 2.52 -1.34 -16.20
N LEU A 407 2.51 -0.39 -15.25
CA LEU A 407 1.44 -0.20 -14.27
C LEU A 407 0.32 0.69 -14.83
N PRO A 408 -0.93 0.55 -14.35
CA PRO A 408 -1.97 1.54 -14.57
C PRO A 408 -1.54 2.91 -14.03
N ILE A 409 -1.93 4.00 -14.71
CA ILE A 409 -1.63 5.37 -14.27
C ILE A 409 -2.19 5.62 -12.86
N ALA A 410 -3.37 5.07 -12.56
CA ALA A 410 -4.04 5.21 -11.26
C ALA A 410 -3.30 4.48 -10.11
N GLU A 411 -2.41 3.54 -10.42
CA GLU A 411 -1.62 2.85 -9.40
C GLU A 411 -0.34 3.62 -9.03
N LEU A 412 -0.01 4.72 -9.69
CA LEU A 412 1.16 5.53 -9.38
C LEU A 412 0.72 6.94 -8.94
N ASN A 413 0.58 7.15 -7.63
CA ASN A 413 0.10 8.41 -7.08
C ASN A 413 1.11 9.55 -7.28
N LEU A 414 0.65 10.80 -7.17
CA LEU A 414 1.54 11.97 -7.20
C LEU A 414 2.55 11.90 -6.05
N GLY A 415 3.84 12.05 -6.36
CA GLY A 415 4.97 11.92 -5.42
C GLY A 415 5.41 10.47 -5.17
N GLU A 416 4.76 9.49 -5.80
CA GLU A 416 5.06 8.08 -5.64
C GLU A 416 6.09 7.60 -6.66
N LYS A 417 6.89 6.60 -6.26
CA LYS A 417 7.71 5.80 -7.15
C LYS A 417 7.44 4.32 -6.95
N LYS A 418 7.36 3.55 -8.04
CA LYS A 418 7.12 2.11 -8.00
C LYS A 418 8.10 1.37 -8.89
N LYS A 419 8.54 0.21 -8.40
CA LYS A 419 9.35 -0.73 -9.16
C LYS A 419 8.48 -1.53 -10.12
N TYR A 420 9.04 -1.84 -11.28
CA TYR A 420 8.44 -2.73 -12.25
C TYR A 420 9.53 -3.56 -12.92
N MET A 421 9.26 -4.84 -13.18
CA MET A 421 10.19 -5.73 -13.88
C MET A 421 9.83 -5.78 -15.36
N LEU A 422 10.80 -5.42 -16.22
CA LEU A 422 10.66 -5.44 -17.67
C LEU A 422 11.83 -6.21 -18.28
N ASN A 423 11.56 -7.32 -18.98
CA ASN A 423 12.59 -8.12 -19.67
C ASN A 423 13.83 -8.42 -18.81
N GLU A 424 13.62 -8.88 -17.57
CA GLU A 424 14.66 -9.18 -16.56
C GLU A 424 15.41 -7.95 -15.99
N LYS A 425 15.07 -6.73 -16.42
CA LYS A 425 15.56 -5.48 -15.84
C LYS A 425 14.55 -4.87 -14.87
N GLU A 426 15.04 -4.30 -13.78
CA GLU A 426 14.20 -3.55 -12.85
C GLU A 426 14.18 -2.08 -13.26
N ILE A 427 12.97 -1.55 -13.49
CA ILE A 427 12.74 -0.14 -13.80
C ILE A 427 12.01 0.52 -12.65
N LEU A 428 12.20 1.83 -12.51
CA LEU A 428 11.55 2.66 -11.52
C LEU A 428 10.66 3.71 -12.21
N LEU A 429 9.36 3.59 -12.00
CA LEU A 429 8.36 4.56 -12.45
C LEU A 429 8.19 5.63 -11.38
N ILE A 430 8.22 6.90 -11.77
CA ILE A 430 8.19 8.07 -10.86
C ILE A 430 7.11 9.03 -11.33
N ASN A 431 6.19 9.44 -10.44
CA ASN A 431 5.17 10.44 -10.77
C ASN A 431 5.37 11.74 -10.00
N GLU A 432 5.83 12.79 -10.68
CA GLU A 432 6.03 14.14 -10.15
C GLU A 432 5.22 15.16 -10.97
N GLY A 433 3.93 14.86 -11.16
CA GLY A 433 3.00 15.59 -12.01
C GLY A 433 2.97 15.05 -13.44
N GLU A 434 4.10 14.54 -13.91
CA GLU A 434 4.23 13.69 -15.10
C GLU A 434 4.92 12.37 -14.72
N VAL A 435 4.72 11.33 -15.54
CA VAL A 435 5.30 10.01 -15.29
C VAL A 435 6.63 9.88 -16.01
N TYR A 436 7.67 9.51 -15.26
CA TYR A 436 9.02 9.24 -15.75
C TYR A 436 9.39 7.79 -15.44
N ALA A 437 10.29 7.22 -16.23
CA ALA A 437 10.81 5.88 -16.02
C ALA A 437 12.33 5.91 -16.13
N ILE A 438 13.01 5.20 -15.24
CA ILE A 438 14.47 5.03 -15.23
C ILE A 438 14.80 3.57 -14.98
N GLU A 439 15.99 3.12 -15.36
CA GLU A 439 16.50 1.86 -14.81
C GLU A 439 16.73 2.02 -13.29
N ASN A 440 16.35 1.01 -12.50
CA ASN A 440 16.52 1.06 -11.05
C ASN A 440 17.98 0.75 -10.62
N LEU A 441 18.94 1.30 -11.35
CA LEU A 441 20.36 1.10 -11.10
C LEU A 441 21.07 2.45 -11.10
N CYS A 442 21.81 2.67 -10.03
CA CYS A 442 22.68 3.82 -9.91
C CYS A 442 23.91 3.64 -10.82
N PRO A 443 24.16 4.55 -11.79
CA PRO A 443 25.27 4.42 -12.75
C PRO A 443 26.68 4.36 -12.13
N HIS A 444 26.82 4.68 -10.85
CA HIS A 444 28.10 4.65 -10.14
C HIS A 444 28.55 3.23 -9.78
N MET A 445 27.66 2.39 -9.25
CA MET A 445 27.98 1.04 -8.73
C MET A 445 26.87 0.01 -8.97
N ASP A 446 25.94 0.29 -9.87
CA ASP A 446 24.78 -0.58 -10.18
C ASP A 446 23.97 -0.93 -8.91
N LEU A 447 23.82 0.05 -8.02
CA LEU A 447 23.07 -0.09 -6.79
C LEU A 447 21.61 0.34 -6.96
N PRO A 448 20.65 -0.31 -6.27
CA PRO A 448 19.24 0.04 -6.39
C PRO A 448 18.93 1.50 -6.01
N LEU A 449 18.08 2.16 -6.79
CA LEU A 449 17.65 3.55 -6.56
C LEU A 449 16.26 3.65 -5.91
N ASP A 450 15.56 2.54 -5.71
CA ASP A 450 14.15 2.46 -5.31
C ASP A 450 13.87 2.96 -3.90
N ILE A 451 14.85 2.90 -3.00
CA ILE A 451 14.77 3.51 -1.66
C ILE A 451 15.36 4.94 -1.64
N GLY A 452 15.85 5.41 -2.78
CA GLY A 452 16.39 6.76 -2.96
C GLY A 452 15.33 7.84 -2.77
N GLN A 453 15.72 8.96 -2.17
CA GLN A 453 14.83 10.09 -1.97
C GLN A 453 14.66 10.86 -3.28
N ILE A 454 13.40 11.17 -3.63
CA ILE A 454 13.09 12.12 -4.70
C ILE A 454 13.18 13.53 -4.11
N THR A 455 13.82 14.43 -4.82
CA THR A 455 13.89 15.84 -4.42
C THR A 455 12.91 16.68 -5.24
N ASP A 456 12.63 17.88 -4.74
CA ASP A 456 11.85 18.93 -5.40
C ASP A 456 12.40 19.38 -6.76
N LYS A 457 13.66 19.03 -7.08
CA LYS A 457 14.34 19.38 -8.34
C LYS A 457 14.19 18.32 -9.43
N SER A 458 13.26 17.38 -9.26
CA SER A 458 13.11 16.24 -10.17
C SER A 458 14.39 15.41 -10.28
N THR A 459 15.05 15.20 -9.13
CA THR A 459 16.22 14.34 -9.01
C THR A 459 15.97 13.18 -8.05
N ILE A 460 16.73 12.10 -8.24
CA ILE A 460 16.76 10.96 -7.33
C ILE A 460 18.15 10.88 -6.69
N LEU A 461 18.17 10.78 -5.36
CA LEU A 461 19.38 10.63 -4.57
C LEU A 461 19.66 9.15 -4.32
N CYS A 462 20.83 8.68 -4.74
CA CYS A 462 21.30 7.35 -4.38
C CYS A 462 21.52 7.27 -2.85
N PRO A 463 20.85 6.33 -2.16
CA PRO A 463 20.88 6.22 -0.70
C PRO A 463 22.24 5.77 -0.16
N TYR A 464 23.08 5.16 -1.00
CA TYR A 464 24.33 4.52 -0.57
C TYR A 464 25.55 5.43 -0.59
N HIS A 465 25.61 6.36 -1.55
CA HIS A 465 26.83 7.15 -1.78
C HIS A 465 26.54 8.59 -2.19
N LYS A 466 25.32 9.10 -2.00
CA LYS A 466 24.96 10.52 -2.21
C LYS A 466 25.21 11.04 -3.64
N SER A 467 25.22 10.17 -4.65
CA SER A 467 25.11 10.61 -6.05
C SER A 467 23.66 11.02 -6.32
N GLU A 468 23.47 12.06 -7.13
CA GLU A 468 22.17 12.65 -7.41
C GLU A 468 22.00 12.78 -8.93
N PHE A 469 20.87 12.30 -9.44
CA PHE A 469 20.62 12.21 -10.88
C PHE A 469 19.27 12.82 -11.23
N CYS A 470 19.18 13.53 -12.35
CA CYS A 470 17.89 13.98 -12.87
C CYS A 470 17.19 12.82 -13.59
N PHE A 471 16.04 12.37 -13.08
CA PHE A 471 15.27 11.30 -13.73
C PHE A 471 14.50 11.75 -14.98
N LYS A 472 14.50 13.06 -15.29
CA LYS A 472 13.92 13.61 -16.52
C LYS A 472 14.89 13.56 -17.71
N SER A 473 16.17 13.83 -17.46
CA SER A 473 17.19 14.02 -18.51
C SER A 473 18.36 13.04 -18.43
N GLY A 474 18.48 12.28 -17.34
CA GLY A 474 19.64 11.43 -17.05
C GLY A 474 20.85 12.18 -16.51
N GLU A 475 20.80 13.51 -16.40
CA GLU A 475 21.95 14.35 -16.04
C GLU A 475 22.44 14.08 -14.60
N VAL A 476 23.74 13.96 -14.43
CA VAL A 476 24.39 13.83 -13.12
C VAL A 476 24.43 15.20 -12.43
N LYS A 477 23.75 15.34 -11.29
CA LYS A 477 23.77 16.57 -10.47
C LYS A 477 24.81 16.51 -9.36
N LYS A 478 25.04 15.32 -8.81
CA LYS A 478 26.14 15.04 -7.88
C LYS A 478 26.71 13.66 -8.13
N TRP A 479 28.02 13.53 -7.98
CA TRP A 479 28.70 12.25 -8.01
C TRP A 479 29.42 12.06 -6.67
N VAL A 480 29.01 11.03 -5.93
CA VAL A 480 29.56 10.71 -4.60
C VAL A 480 29.56 11.92 -3.64
N GLY A 481 28.48 12.70 -3.66
CA GLY A 481 28.30 13.89 -2.84
C GLY A 481 29.05 15.16 -3.30
N LYS A 482 29.80 15.09 -4.42
CA LYS A 482 30.56 16.22 -5.00
C LYS A 482 29.98 16.68 -6.34
N ARG A 483 30.46 17.82 -6.85
CA ARG A 483 30.07 18.31 -8.18
C ARG A 483 30.65 17.39 -9.27
N PRO A 484 29.93 17.14 -10.37
CA PRO A 484 30.40 16.29 -11.47
C PRO A 484 31.74 16.76 -12.05
N GLU A 485 31.98 18.08 -12.09
CA GLU A 485 33.22 18.72 -12.59
C GLU A 485 34.47 18.31 -11.79
N GLU A 486 34.30 17.87 -10.54
CA GLU A 486 35.39 17.44 -9.66
C GLU A 486 35.80 15.97 -9.90
N HIS A 487 35.10 15.26 -10.79
CA HIS A 487 35.36 13.87 -11.15
C HIS A 487 35.64 13.77 -12.66
N GLU A 488 36.92 13.64 -13.02
CA GLU A 488 37.48 13.64 -14.40
C GLU A 488 36.90 12.53 -15.32
N GLY A 489 35.66 12.70 -15.79
CA GLY A 489 35.07 11.82 -16.80
C GLY A 489 34.52 10.47 -16.30
N GLU A 490 34.53 10.23 -14.98
CA GLU A 490 33.96 9.00 -14.38
C GLU A 490 32.43 9.03 -14.24
N CYS A 491 31.82 10.21 -14.39
CA CYS A 491 30.39 10.41 -14.20
C CYS A 491 29.59 9.76 -15.34
N LYS A 492 28.83 8.72 -15.02
CA LYS A 492 27.88 8.10 -15.96
C LYS A 492 26.47 8.67 -15.76
N PRO A 493 25.75 9.03 -16.84
CA PRO A 493 24.38 9.50 -16.73
C PRO A 493 23.44 8.37 -16.30
N LEU A 494 22.31 8.75 -15.72
CA LEU A 494 21.23 7.84 -15.38
C LEU A 494 20.49 7.40 -16.64
N ASN A 495 20.25 6.10 -16.79
CA ASN A 495 19.49 5.59 -17.93
C ASN A 495 18.00 5.88 -17.77
N THR A 496 17.47 6.77 -18.61
CA THR A 496 16.07 7.18 -18.63
C THR A 496 15.31 6.46 -19.73
N ILE A 497 14.13 5.96 -19.42
CA ILE A 497 13.30 5.18 -20.32
C ILE A 497 12.15 6.07 -20.82
N SER A 498 11.82 5.97 -22.12
CA SER A 498 10.73 6.77 -22.70
C SER A 498 9.39 6.28 -22.14
N VAL A 499 8.51 7.22 -21.78
CA VAL A 499 7.19 6.94 -21.20
C VAL A 499 6.08 7.51 -22.08
N GLN A 500 4.99 6.76 -22.25
CA GLN A 500 3.73 7.24 -22.82
C GLN A 500 2.55 6.80 -21.96
N LYS A 501 1.53 7.65 -21.89
CA LYS A 501 0.25 7.36 -21.25
C LYS A 501 -0.76 6.98 -22.33
N HIS A 502 -1.32 5.77 -22.27
CA HIS A 502 -2.31 5.31 -23.24
C HIS A 502 -3.23 4.26 -22.62
N GLU A 503 -4.53 4.33 -22.89
CA GLU A 503 -5.55 3.38 -22.39
C GLU A 503 -5.47 3.16 -20.86
N ASP A 504 -5.23 4.24 -20.11
CA ASP A 504 -5.06 4.26 -18.64
C ASP A 504 -3.80 3.53 -18.11
N TYR A 505 -2.85 3.17 -18.98
CA TYR A 505 -1.57 2.57 -18.59
C TYR A 505 -0.37 3.45 -18.89
N ILE A 506 0.69 3.21 -18.12
CA ILE A 506 2.04 3.67 -18.38
C ILE A 506 2.69 2.66 -19.32
N TRP A 507 3.11 3.14 -20.48
CA TRP A 507 3.87 2.37 -21.46
C TRP A 507 5.31 2.87 -21.47
N VAL A 508 6.26 1.94 -21.54
CA VAL A 508 7.68 2.27 -21.56
C VAL A 508 8.35 1.60 -22.76
N THR A 509 9.41 2.20 -23.29
CA THR A 509 10.24 1.51 -24.29
C THR A 509 11.14 0.47 -23.61
N ASP A 510 11.77 -0.41 -24.40
CA ASP A 510 12.86 -1.23 -23.88
C ASP A 510 13.96 -0.33 -23.28
N ALA A 511 14.56 -0.78 -22.18
CA ALA A 511 15.50 -0.03 -21.35
C ALA A 511 16.96 -0.19 -21.78
#